data_AF-A0A9Q0FUY3-F1
#
_entry.id   AF-A0A9Q0FUY3-F1
#
_cell.length_a   1.000
_cell.length_b   1.000
_cell.length_c   1.000
_cell.angle_alpha   90.00
_cell.angle_beta   90.00
_cell.angle_gamma   90.00
#
_symmetry.space_group_name_H-M   'P 1'
#
loop_
_entity.id
_entity.type
_entity.pdbx_description
1 polymer ?
#
loop_
_entity_poly.entity_id
_entity_poly.type
_entity_poly.pdbx_seq_one_letter_code
_entity_poly.pdbx_strand_id
1 'polypeptide(L)'
;MVGSGMLEIPCPSMFQDNVNVESAFGPALKAAFSVMNQLGGMKLIFQNTMPSLGIGRLKLRGDDVRVYGTDKERALRLPEDPFYKQMAADLTKYQIGVY
;
A
#
# COMPACT_ATOMS: atom_id res chain seq x y z
N MET A 1 8.09 -36.07 13.31
CA MET A 1 8.62 -34.74 13.67
C MET A 1 8.24 -33.79 12.53
N VAL A 2 6.98 -33.35 12.51
CA VAL A 2 6.38 -32.59 11.39
C VAL A 2 5.99 -31.21 11.92
N GLY A 3 6.31 -30.19 11.13
CA GLY A 3 6.31 -28.78 11.50
C GLY A 3 4.96 -28.23 11.96
N SER A 4 5.02 -27.49 13.07
CA SER A 4 3.92 -26.72 13.65
C SER A 4 4.47 -25.36 14.14
N GLY A 5 5.28 -24.67 13.35
CA GLY A 5 6.05 -23.51 13.84
C GLY A 5 5.43 -22.13 13.60
N MET A 6 4.49 -21.99 12.66
CA MET A 6 4.04 -20.66 12.19
C MET A 6 2.70 -20.19 12.79
N LEU A 7 1.97 -21.07 13.48
CA LEU A 7 0.65 -20.75 14.07
C LEU A 7 0.68 -20.56 15.59
N GLU A 8 1.80 -20.86 16.25
CA GLU A 8 1.86 -20.90 17.73
C GLU A 8 2.30 -19.57 18.38
N ILE A 9 2.70 -18.58 17.58
CA ILE A 9 3.03 -17.24 18.09
C ILE A 9 1.91 -16.28 17.67
N PRO A 10 1.10 -15.73 18.60
CA PRO A 10 0.07 -14.77 18.26
C PRO A 10 0.70 -13.58 17.52
N CYS A 11 0.17 -13.24 16.34
CA CYS A 11 0.60 -12.08 15.55
C CYS A 11 0.80 -10.79 16.38
N PRO A 12 -0.04 -10.49 17.40
CA PRO A 12 0.20 -9.34 18.27
C PRO A 12 1.53 -9.39 19.04
N SER A 13 1.96 -10.58 19.49
CA SER A 13 3.20 -10.74 20.26
C SER A 13 4.46 -10.60 19.42
N MET A 14 4.41 -10.87 18.12
CA MET A 14 5.56 -10.70 17.22
C MET A 14 5.89 -9.24 16.91
N PHE A 15 4.90 -8.33 17.02
CA PHE A 15 5.04 -6.92 16.65
C PHE A 15 4.79 -5.96 17.81
N GLN A 16 4.72 -6.46 19.05
CA GLN A 16 4.33 -5.68 20.23
C GLN A 16 5.25 -4.49 20.50
N ASP A 17 6.56 -4.64 20.28
CA ASP A 17 7.57 -3.60 20.51
C ASP A 17 8.00 -2.89 19.20
N ASN A 18 7.25 -3.06 18.11
CA ASN A 18 7.61 -2.45 16.83
C ASN A 18 7.42 -0.92 16.90
N VAL A 19 8.54 -0.19 16.87
CA VAL A 19 8.58 1.28 16.81
C VAL A 19 8.69 1.82 15.37
N ASN A 20 8.74 0.94 14.36
CA ASN A 20 8.90 1.38 12.99
C ASN A 20 7.64 2.09 12.48
N VAL A 21 7.80 3.37 12.15
CA VAL A 21 6.72 4.22 11.63
C VAL A 21 6.64 4.17 10.10
N GLU A 22 7.70 3.66 9.44
CA GLU A 22 7.78 3.63 7.99
C GLU A 22 6.95 2.50 7.37
N SER A 23 6.35 2.78 6.21
CA SER A 23 5.49 1.83 5.49
C SER A 23 5.98 1.60 4.07
N ALA A 24 6.33 0.35 3.77
CA ALA A 24 6.77 -0.11 2.44
C ALA A 24 5.59 -0.64 1.61
N PHE A 25 4.51 0.15 1.52
CA PHE A 25 3.25 -0.27 0.92
C PHE A 25 3.37 -0.67 -0.56
N GLY A 26 4.03 0.14 -1.39
CA GLY A 26 4.15 -0.15 -2.82
C GLY A 26 4.91 -1.44 -3.14
N PRO A 27 6.08 -1.69 -2.50
CA PRO A 27 6.76 -2.99 -2.59
C PRO A 27 5.88 -4.17 -2.15
N ALA A 28 5.17 -4.04 -1.02
CA ALA A 28 4.25 -5.08 -0.55
C ALA A 28 3.13 -5.37 -1.57
N LEU A 29 2.58 -4.32 -2.19
CA LEU A 29 1.54 -4.45 -3.21
C LEU A 29 2.04 -5.17 -4.47
N LYS A 30 3.28 -4.90 -4.90
CA LYS A 30 3.94 -5.64 -6.00
C LYS A 30 4.17 -7.10 -5.65
N ALA A 31 4.65 -7.40 -4.45
CA ALA A 31 4.83 -8.78 -4.00
C ALA A 31 3.50 -9.54 -4.01
N ALA A 32 2.45 -8.95 -3.43
CA ALA A 32 1.11 -9.52 -3.46
C ALA A 32 0.56 -9.67 -4.89
N PHE A 33 0.91 -8.77 -5.80
CA PHE A 33 0.55 -8.90 -7.22
C PHE A 33 1.28 -10.06 -7.91
N SER A 34 2.56 -10.24 -7.65
CA SER A 34 3.33 -11.35 -8.22
C SER A 34 2.79 -12.72 -7.82
N VAL A 35 2.18 -12.84 -6.64
CA VAL A 35 1.56 -14.09 -6.17
C VAL A 35 0.19 -14.32 -6.81
N MET A 36 -0.60 -13.24 -7.02
CA MET A 36 -1.99 -13.37 -7.48
C MET A 36 -2.19 -13.25 -8.98
N ASN A 37 -1.19 -12.78 -9.73
CA ASN A 37 -1.33 -12.55 -11.18
C ASN A 37 -1.73 -13.80 -11.99
N GLN A 38 -1.52 -15.01 -11.46
CA GLN A 38 -1.88 -16.26 -12.14
C GLN A 38 -3.35 -16.66 -11.94
N LEU A 39 -3.98 -16.24 -10.84
CA LEU A 39 -5.30 -16.73 -10.43
C LEU A 39 -6.36 -15.63 -10.36
N GLY A 40 -5.95 -14.36 -10.24
CA GLY A 40 -6.84 -13.27 -9.85
C GLY A 40 -7.28 -13.38 -8.39
N GLY A 41 -8.24 -12.55 -7.98
CA GLY A 41 -8.86 -12.66 -6.64
C GLY A 41 -8.97 -11.33 -5.90
N MET A 42 -9.08 -11.40 -4.57
CA MET A 42 -9.26 -10.21 -3.72
C MET A 42 -8.14 -10.11 -2.69
N LYS A 43 -7.56 -8.90 -2.58
CA LYS A 43 -6.62 -8.51 -1.54
C LYS A 43 -7.37 -7.70 -0.49
N LEU A 44 -7.15 -8.03 0.78
CA LEU A 44 -7.56 -7.19 1.91
C LEU A 44 -6.30 -6.59 2.52
N ILE A 45 -6.21 -5.26 2.48
CA ILE A 45 -5.03 -4.51 2.92
C ILE A 45 -5.38 -3.76 4.20
N PHE A 46 -4.64 -4.06 5.27
CA PHE A 46 -4.72 -3.31 6.52
C PHE A 46 -3.53 -2.34 6.59
N GLN A 47 -3.78 -1.06 6.32
CA GLN A 47 -2.76 -0.01 6.35
C GLN A 47 -3.06 0.99 7.48
N ASN A 48 -2.05 1.29 8.29
CA ASN A 48 -2.16 2.23 9.43
C ASN A 48 -1.32 3.51 9.24
N THR A 49 -0.13 3.41 8.61
CA THR A 49 0.78 4.54 8.40
C THR A 49 0.98 4.88 6.93
N MET A 50 1.16 6.17 6.63
CA MET A 50 1.35 6.66 5.26
C MET A 50 2.53 5.92 4.58
N PRO A 51 2.38 5.44 3.34
CA PRO A 51 3.49 4.88 2.57
C PRO A 51 4.67 5.85 2.50
N SER A 52 5.80 5.49 3.11
CA SER A 52 6.99 6.36 3.19
C SER A 52 8.21 5.74 2.52
N LEU A 53 8.23 4.42 2.36
CA LEU A 53 9.40 3.66 1.90
C LEU A 53 9.16 2.98 0.54
N GLY A 54 10.15 3.08 -0.34
CA GLY A 54 10.16 2.41 -1.65
C GLY A 54 9.28 3.09 -2.71
N ILE A 55 8.89 2.30 -3.71
CA ILE A 55 8.02 2.74 -4.82
C ILE A 55 6.63 3.10 -4.30
N GLY A 56 5.96 4.09 -4.90
CA GLY A 56 4.65 4.52 -4.42
C GLY A 56 4.71 5.21 -3.05
N ARG A 57 5.88 5.68 -2.61
CA ARG A 57 5.96 6.52 -1.40
C ARG A 57 5.16 7.81 -1.60
N LEU A 58 4.48 8.23 -0.55
CA LEU A 58 3.70 9.45 -0.52
C LEU A 58 4.43 10.51 0.29
N LYS A 59 4.26 11.76 -0.14
CA LYS A 59 4.70 12.95 0.60
C LYS A 59 3.48 13.61 1.23
N LEU A 60 3.69 14.31 2.34
CA LEU A 60 2.68 15.17 2.93
C LEU A 60 2.28 16.27 1.93
N ARG A 61 1.00 16.60 1.89
CA ARG A 61 0.41 17.63 1.02
C ARG A 61 -0.68 18.40 1.77
N GLY A 62 -1.00 19.60 1.30
CA GLY A 62 -2.08 20.43 1.85
C GLY A 62 -1.65 21.38 2.97
N ASP A 63 -0.34 21.48 3.18
CA ASP A 63 0.34 22.46 4.04
C ASP A 63 0.32 23.87 3.43
N ASP A 64 0.27 24.00 2.10
CA ASP A 64 0.15 25.31 1.45
C ASP A 64 -1.32 25.74 1.30
N VAL A 65 -1.80 26.53 2.27
CA VAL A 65 -3.17 27.06 2.31
C VAL A 65 -3.51 27.94 1.09
N ARG A 66 -2.50 28.46 0.39
CA ARG A 66 -2.70 29.35 -0.78
C ARG A 66 -3.16 28.60 -2.03
N VAL A 67 -3.12 27.28 -2.00
CA VAL A 67 -3.50 26.43 -3.14
C VAL A 67 -5.01 26.20 -3.19
N TYR A 68 -5.71 26.30 -2.07
CA TYR A 68 -7.17 26.10 -2.00
C TYR A 68 -7.93 27.22 -2.73
N GLY A 69 -8.99 26.86 -3.46
CA GLY A 69 -9.79 27.78 -4.27
C GLY A 69 -9.15 28.19 -5.59
N THR A 70 -7.99 27.61 -5.94
CA THR A 70 -7.29 27.88 -7.21
C THR A 70 -7.33 26.66 -8.13
N ASP A 71 -7.05 26.86 -9.42
CA ASP A 71 -6.91 25.75 -10.38
C ASP A 71 -5.84 24.71 -9.97
N LYS A 72 -4.88 25.12 -9.13
CA LYS A 72 -3.81 24.25 -8.61
C LYS A 72 -4.30 23.28 -7.54
N GLU A 73 -5.46 23.52 -6.94
CA GLU A 73 -6.07 22.61 -5.96
C GLU A 73 -6.35 21.22 -6.55
N ARG A 74 -6.68 21.14 -7.84
CA ARG A 74 -6.90 19.87 -8.55
C ARG A 74 -5.70 18.93 -8.44
N ALA A 75 -4.47 19.47 -8.42
CA ALA A 75 -3.27 18.67 -8.32
C ALA A 75 -3.16 17.93 -6.98
N LEU A 76 -3.72 18.48 -5.90
CA LEU A 76 -3.71 17.84 -4.57
C LEU A 76 -4.54 16.54 -4.54
N ARG A 77 -5.59 16.45 -5.36
CA ARG A 77 -6.49 15.28 -5.44
C ARG A 77 -5.98 14.17 -6.37
N LEU A 78 -4.90 14.41 -7.09
CA LEU A 78 -4.32 13.42 -8.00
C LEU A 78 -3.18 12.68 -7.31
N PRO A 79 -2.99 11.37 -7.59
CA PRO A 79 -1.79 10.68 -7.16
C PRO A 79 -0.59 11.30 -7.89
N GLU A 80 0.41 11.75 -7.12
CA GLU A 80 1.66 12.34 -7.64
C GLU A 80 2.55 11.27 -8.26
N ASP A 81 2.60 10.08 -7.65
CA ASP A 81 3.34 8.95 -8.19
C ASP A 81 2.47 8.22 -9.23
N PRO A 82 2.91 8.12 -10.51
CA PRO A 82 2.23 7.34 -11.55
C PRO A 82 2.05 5.87 -11.19
N PHE A 83 2.85 5.35 -10.25
CA PHE A 83 2.79 3.98 -9.73
C PHE A 83 1.36 3.52 -9.45
N TYR A 84 0.56 4.33 -8.74
CA TYR A 84 -0.78 3.92 -8.34
C TYR A 84 -1.73 3.76 -9.53
N LYS A 85 -1.59 4.60 -10.56
CA LYS A 85 -2.39 4.49 -11.78
C LYS A 85 -2.00 3.26 -12.59
N GLN A 86 -0.70 3.01 -12.73
CA GLN A 86 -0.19 1.83 -13.45
C GLN A 86 -0.57 0.54 -12.73
N MET A 87 -0.39 0.51 -11.41
CA MET A 87 -0.78 -0.63 -10.58
C MET A 87 -2.29 -0.90 -10.66
N ALA A 88 -3.14 0.13 -10.61
CA ALA A 88 -4.59 -0.05 -10.77
C ALA A 88 -4.96 -0.64 -12.14
N ALA A 89 -4.28 -0.20 -13.20
CA ALA A 89 -4.48 -0.75 -14.53
C ALA A 89 -4.06 -2.23 -14.60
N ASP A 90 -2.94 -2.58 -13.98
CA ASP A 90 -2.47 -3.98 -13.96
C ASP A 90 -3.38 -4.85 -13.10
N LEU A 91 -3.79 -4.42 -11.92
CA LEU A 91 -4.76 -5.14 -11.08
C LEU A 91 -6.06 -5.44 -11.83
N THR A 92 -6.55 -4.48 -12.62
CA THR A 92 -7.75 -4.65 -13.45
C THR A 92 -7.56 -5.72 -14.54
N LYS A 93 -6.40 -5.73 -15.21
CA LYS A 93 -6.09 -6.73 -16.26
C LYS A 93 -6.11 -8.17 -15.72
N TYR A 94 -5.63 -8.35 -14.49
CA TYR A 94 -5.53 -9.66 -13.84
C TYR A 94 -6.72 -9.98 -12.93
N GLN A 95 -7.80 -9.19 -12.99
CA GLN A 95 -9.02 -9.39 -12.19
C GLN A 95 -8.74 -9.46 -10.68
N ILE A 96 -7.83 -8.60 -10.21
CA ILE A 96 -7.46 -8.50 -8.80
C ILE A 96 -8.16 -7.28 -8.18
N GLY A 97 -9.08 -7.53 -7.25
CA GLY A 97 -9.67 -6.51 -6.39
C GLY A 97 -8.77 -6.18 -5.19
N VAL A 98 -8.78 -4.93 -4.75
CA VAL A 98 -8.09 -4.47 -3.54
C VAL A 98 -9.10 -3.74 -2.65
N TYR A 99 -9.16 -4.12 -1.39
CA TYR A 99 -10.01 -3.55 -0.35
C TYR A 99 -9.17 -3.10 0.85
#